data_AF-A0A286U2E1-F1
#
_entry.id   AF-A0A286U2E1-F1
#
_cell.length_a   1.000
_cell.length_b   1.000
_cell.length_c   1.000
_cell.angle_alpha   90.00
_cell.angle_beta   90.00
_cell.angle_gamma   90.00
#
_symmetry.space_group_name_H-M   'P 1'
#
loop_
_entity.id
_entity.type
_entity.pdbx_description
1 polymer ?
#
loop_
_entity_poly.entity_id
_entity_poly.type
_entity_poly.pdbx_seq_one_letter_code
_entity_poly.pdbx_strand_id
1 'polypeptide(L)'
;MDFIVCYPEKYKEIICGLDPEVLVCHNALGKAKEVGEKYKGLIIIGCDTIVVFNNEIFGKPLTPDNANAMLTKLSGNYHTVISGLAVIDIQKNRKLVGYDKTEVKFKDVSEKEINDYVASGEPLDKAGAYGIQGSGGVFVKSIKGCFSNVVGLPKELLKKFLEELTN
;
A
#
# COMPACT_ATOMS: atom_id res chain seq x y z
N MET A 1 18.18 -12.02 2.81
CA MET A 1 18.17 -11.15 4.00
C MET A 1 17.01 -11.64 4.83
N ASP A 2 17.29 -12.11 6.04
CA ASP A 2 16.26 -12.67 6.91
C ASP A 2 15.52 -11.54 7.62
N PHE A 3 14.20 -11.66 7.75
CA PHE A 3 13.37 -10.67 8.41
C PHE A 3 12.25 -11.34 9.19
N ILE A 4 11.70 -10.60 10.15
CA ILE A 4 10.55 -11.00 10.96
C ILE A 4 9.40 -10.07 10.60
N VAL A 5 8.21 -10.63 10.34
CA VAL A 5 7.00 -9.83 10.11
C VAL A 5 6.37 -9.51 11.46
N CYS A 6 6.08 -8.24 11.69
CA CYS A 6 5.40 -7.76 12.88
C CYS A 6 4.18 -6.93 12.47
N TYR A 7 3.11 -7.01 13.26
CA TYR A 7 1.91 -6.21 13.07
C TYR A 7 1.83 -5.15 14.18
N PRO A 8 1.66 -3.86 13.84
CA PRO A 8 1.36 -2.83 14.83
C PRO A 8 -0.01 -3.11 15.47
N GLU A 9 -0.10 -3.00 16.78
CA GLU A 9 -1.30 -3.32 17.58
C GLU A 9 -2.01 -2.05 18.06
N LYS A 10 -1.27 -0.96 18.28
CA LYS A 10 -1.76 0.28 18.90
C LYS A 10 -1.94 1.41 17.89
N TYR A 11 -1.15 1.43 16.83
CA TYR A 11 -1.16 2.47 15.83
C TYR A 11 -2.46 2.45 15.05
N LYS A 12 -3.15 3.59 15.02
CA LYS A 12 -4.36 3.80 14.24
C LYS A 12 -4.00 4.60 13.01
N GLU A 13 -4.23 4.01 11.84
CA GLU A 13 -4.03 4.68 10.56
C GLU A 13 -4.92 5.92 10.46
N ILE A 14 -4.37 6.98 9.91
CA ILE A 14 -5.15 8.14 9.46
C ILE A 14 -5.60 7.86 8.03
N ILE A 15 -6.81 8.27 7.67
CA ILE A 15 -7.40 8.02 6.35
C ILE A 15 -7.75 9.33 5.61
N CYS A 16 -7.73 10.47 6.30
CA CYS A 16 -8.11 11.77 5.73
C CYS A 16 -7.36 12.94 6.39
N GLY A 17 -7.43 14.12 5.77
CA GLY A 17 -6.90 15.37 6.34
C GLY A 17 -5.42 15.64 6.02
N LEU A 18 -4.79 14.79 5.21
CA LEU A 18 -3.45 14.98 4.66
C LEU A 18 -3.48 14.69 3.16
N ASP A 19 -2.55 15.29 2.42
CA ASP A 19 -2.31 14.92 1.03
C ASP A 19 -1.93 13.42 0.94
N PRO A 20 -2.36 12.69 -0.11
CA PRO A 20 -2.19 11.25 -0.21
C PRO A 20 -0.75 10.75 0.03
N GLU A 21 0.24 11.49 -0.46
CA GLU A 21 1.67 11.18 -0.31
C GLU A 21 2.15 11.35 1.12
N VAL A 22 1.70 12.42 1.77
CA VAL A 22 2.00 12.71 3.17
C VAL A 22 1.33 11.68 4.07
N LEU A 23 0.09 11.28 3.74
CA LEU A 23 -0.68 10.29 4.47
C LEU A 23 0.05 8.94 4.56
N VAL A 24 0.45 8.38 3.42
CA VAL A 24 1.14 7.08 3.41
C VAL A 24 2.49 7.13 4.11
N CYS A 25 3.22 8.24 3.99
CA CYS A 25 4.49 8.42 4.70
C CYS A 25 4.28 8.48 6.22
N HIS A 26 3.23 9.19 6.65
CA HIS A 26 2.85 9.32 8.04
C HIS A 26 2.48 7.96 8.64
N ASN A 27 1.59 7.22 7.97
CA ASN A 27 1.15 5.90 8.39
C ASN A 27 2.30 4.89 8.41
N ALA A 28 3.13 4.84 7.36
CA ALA A 28 4.30 3.96 7.31
C ALA A 28 5.27 4.23 8.47
N LEU A 29 5.55 5.49 8.77
CA LEU A 29 6.40 5.87 9.90
C LEU A 29 5.77 5.52 11.25
N GLY A 30 4.48 5.75 11.42
CA GLY A 30 3.75 5.41 12.63
C GLY A 30 3.81 3.92 12.97
N LYS A 31 3.54 3.07 11.98
CA LYS A 31 3.67 1.61 12.08
C LYS A 31 5.09 1.18 12.45
N ALA A 32 6.09 1.74 11.75
CA ALA A 32 7.50 1.43 12.02
C ALA A 32 7.94 1.83 13.43
N LYS A 33 7.51 3.00 13.91
CA LYS A 33 7.84 3.47 15.26
C LYS A 33 7.27 2.57 16.34
N GLU A 34 6.00 2.19 16.25
CA GLU A 34 5.38 1.31 17.25
C GLU A 34 6.11 -0.03 17.34
N VAL A 35 6.39 -0.66 16.20
CA VAL A 35 7.15 -1.92 16.17
C VAL A 35 8.56 -1.70 16.74
N GLY A 36 9.20 -0.58 16.41
CA GLY A 36 10.52 -0.21 16.90
C GLY A 36 10.61 -0.04 18.42
N GLU A 37 9.51 0.16 19.14
CA GLU A 37 9.51 0.17 20.61
C GLU A 37 9.80 -1.22 21.20
N LYS A 38 9.44 -2.29 20.48
CA LYS A 38 9.55 -3.68 20.94
C LYS A 38 10.91 -4.32 20.60
N TYR A 39 11.66 -3.75 19.65
CA TYR A 39 12.90 -4.33 19.15
C TYR A 39 14.08 -3.38 19.32
N LYS A 40 15.24 -3.94 19.66
CA LYS A 40 16.51 -3.21 19.71
C LYS A 40 17.47 -3.83 18.71
N GLY A 41 18.36 -3.01 18.18
CA GLY A 41 19.45 -3.52 17.35
C GLY A 41 19.07 -3.88 15.92
N LEU A 42 17.83 -3.61 15.48
CA LEU A 42 17.34 -3.99 14.15
C LEU A 42 17.01 -2.76 13.30
N ILE A 43 17.00 -2.98 11.98
CA ILE A 43 16.37 -2.07 11.03
C ILE A 43 14.88 -2.39 11.00
N ILE A 44 14.04 -1.39 11.20
CA ILE A 44 12.58 -1.52 11.13
C ILE A 44 12.09 -0.93 9.82
N ILE A 45 11.24 -1.67 9.12
CA ILE A 45 10.61 -1.24 7.87
C ILE A 45 9.11 -1.16 8.11
N GLY A 46 8.51 0.00 7.86
CA GLY A 46 7.07 0.21 7.84
C GLY A 46 6.61 0.60 6.44
N CYS A 47 5.44 0.12 6.04
CA CYS A 47 4.85 0.43 4.76
C CYS A 47 3.34 0.70 4.91
N ASP A 48 2.83 1.58 4.06
CA ASP A 48 1.40 1.90 3.95
C ASP A 48 1.06 2.12 2.49
N THR A 49 -0.09 1.61 2.02
CA THR A 49 -0.48 1.69 0.61
C THR A 49 -1.93 2.11 0.50
N ILE A 50 -2.19 3.07 -0.38
CA ILE A 50 -3.53 3.54 -0.73
C ILE A 50 -3.71 3.55 -2.25
N VAL A 51 -4.97 3.56 -2.68
CA VAL A 51 -5.35 3.83 -4.06
C VAL A 51 -6.04 5.19 -4.13
N VAL A 52 -5.71 6.00 -5.12
CA VAL A 52 -6.32 7.32 -5.34
C VAL A 52 -7.00 7.34 -6.70
N PHE A 53 -8.28 7.71 -6.70
CA PHE A 53 -9.09 7.86 -7.91
C PHE A 53 -9.93 9.15 -7.81
N ASN A 54 -9.81 10.05 -8.79
CA ASN A 54 -10.55 11.33 -8.81
C ASN A 54 -10.51 12.10 -7.48
N ASN A 55 -9.32 12.23 -6.89
CA ASN A 55 -9.07 12.87 -5.58
C ASN A 55 -9.70 12.16 -4.36
N GLU A 56 -10.28 10.98 -4.54
CA GLU A 56 -10.78 10.13 -3.45
C GLU A 56 -9.71 9.09 -3.07
N ILE A 57 -9.50 8.91 -1.77
CA ILE A 57 -8.57 7.92 -1.21
C ILE A 57 -9.35 6.64 -0.88
N PHE A 58 -8.95 5.53 -1.50
CA PHE A 58 -9.41 4.19 -1.16
C PHE A 58 -8.39 3.47 -0.28
N GLY A 59 -8.76 3.31 0.98
CA GLY A 59 -8.16 2.32 1.88
C GLY A 59 -8.73 0.92 1.64
N LYS A 60 -8.72 0.09 2.68
CA LYS A 60 -9.38 -1.24 2.64
C LYS A 60 -10.90 -1.05 2.59
N PRO A 61 -11.64 -1.86 1.80
CA PRO A 61 -13.09 -1.70 1.67
C PRO A 61 -13.86 -2.07 2.95
N LEU A 62 -13.33 -2.96 3.78
CA LEU A 62 -13.94 -3.49 5.02
C LEU A 62 -15.24 -4.31 4.82
N THR A 63 -16.03 -4.02 3.78
CA THR A 63 -17.28 -4.71 3.45
C THR A 63 -17.30 -5.09 1.96
N PRO A 64 -18.05 -6.15 1.59
CA PRO A 64 -18.28 -6.51 0.18
C PRO A 64 -18.88 -5.38 -0.65
N ASP A 65 -19.85 -4.63 -0.10
CA ASP A 65 -20.52 -3.53 -0.80
C ASP A 65 -19.54 -2.40 -1.14
N ASN A 66 -18.68 -2.04 -0.19
CA ASN A 66 -17.62 -1.06 -0.43
C ASN A 66 -16.62 -1.57 -1.48
N ALA A 67 -16.28 -2.87 -1.44
CA ALA A 67 -15.38 -3.46 -2.43
C ALA A 67 -15.97 -3.38 -3.85
N ASN A 68 -17.25 -3.72 -4.00
CA ASN A 68 -17.96 -3.59 -5.28
C ASN A 68 -18.00 -2.12 -5.75
N ALA A 69 -18.34 -1.18 -4.87
CA ALA A 69 -18.39 0.24 -5.21
C ALA A 69 -17.02 0.78 -5.66
N MET A 70 -15.93 0.40 -4.97
CA MET A 70 -14.56 0.76 -5.38
C MET A 70 -14.22 0.17 -6.74
N LEU A 71 -14.41 -1.14 -6.94
CA LEU A 71 -14.09 -1.82 -8.20
C LEU A 71 -14.89 -1.27 -9.39
N THR A 72 -16.15 -0.92 -9.17
CA THR A 72 -17.01 -0.29 -10.19
C THR A 72 -16.47 1.07 -10.61
N LYS A 73 -16.00 1.89 -9.66
CA LYS A 73 -15.36 3.19 -9.97
C LYS A 73 -14.06 2.99 -10.76
N LEU A 74 -13.24 2.01 -10.39
CA LEU A 74 -11.94 1.75 -11.02
C LEU A 74 -12.07 1.08 -12.40
N SER A 75 -13.14 0.35 -12.67
CA SER A 75 -13.41 -0.31 -13.94
C SER A 75 -13.25 0.65 -15.12
N GLY A 76 -12.47 0.24 -16.13
CA GLY A 76 -12.20 1.05 -17.32
C GLY A 76 -11.37 2.31 -17.09
N ASN A 77 -10.91 2.60 -15.87
CA ASN A 77 -10.29 3.87 -15.50
C ASN A 77 -8.81 3.77 -15.13
N TYR A 78 -8.15 4.94 -15.12
CA TYR A 78 -6.81 5.10 -14.54
C TYR A 78 -6.95 5.51 -13.06
N HIS A 79 -6.09 4.96 -12.22
CA HIS A 79 -5.94 5.33 -10.81
C HIS A 79 -4.47 5.29 -10.40
N THR A 80 -4.17 5.91 -9.27
CA THR A 80 -2.80 5.94 -8.74
C THR A 80 -2.70 5.08 -7.50
N VAL A 81 -1.74 4.15 -7.48
CA VAL A 81 -1.34 3.44 -6.27
C VAL A 81 -0.14 4.16 -5.66
N ILE A 82 -0.27 4.52 -4.39
CA ILE A 82 0.78 5.23 -3.66
C ILE A 82 1.16 4.37 -2.46
N SER A 83 2.43 4.01 -2.33
CA SER A 83 2.95 3.36 -1.13
C SER A 83 3.99 4.23 -0.45
N GLY A 84 3.78 4.49 0.84
CA GLY A 84 4.73 5.12 1.73
C GLY A 84 5.63 4.07 2.37
N LEU A 85 6.89 4.42 2.55
CA LEU A 85 7.91 3.57 3.14
C LEU A 85 8.65 4.36 4.22
N ALA A 86 8.82 3.74 5.38
CA ALA A 86 9.70 4.21 6.43
C ALA A 86 10.73 3.14 6.77
N VAL A 87 12.00 3.51 6.83
CA VAL A 87 13.10 2.64 7.27
C VAL A 87 13.80 3.32 8.44
N ILE A 88 13.87 2.65 9.57
CA ILE A 88 14.43 3.16 10.83
C ILE A 88 15.59 2.28 11.24
N ASP A 89 16.78 2.85 11.38
CA ASP A 89 17.90 2.24 12.08
C ASP A 89 17.86 2.68 13.55
N ILE A 90 17.40 1.78 14.42
CA ILE A 90 17.27 2.06 15.86
C ILE A 90 18.63 2.25 16.52
N GLN A 91 19.67 1.54 16.05
CA GLN A 91 21.01 1.64 16.65
C GLN A 91 21.63 3.00 16.40
N LYS A 92 21.54 3.49 15.16
CA LYS A 92 22.13 4.78 14.76
C LYS A 92 21.18 5.96 14.95
N ASN A 93 19.95 5.73 15.41
CA ASN A 93 18.89 6.74 15.50
C ASN A 93 18.68 7.51 14.18
N ARG A 94 18.75 6.79 13.05
CA ARG A 94 18.53 7.34 11.70
C ARG A 94 17.21 6.83 11.16
N LYS A 95 16.53 7.64 10.35
CA LYS A 95 15.33 7.23 9.64
C LYS A 95 15.26 7.87 8.26
N LEU A 96 14.72 7.13 7.31
CA LEU A 96 14.36 7.62 5.99
C LEU A 96 12.87 7.32 5.77
N VAL A 97 12.16 8.31 5.20
CA VAL A 97 10.74 8.21 4.90
C VAL A 97 10.51 8.79 3.52
N GLY A 98 9.71 8.11 2.72
CA GLY A 98 9.34 8.56 1.38
C GLY A 98 8.21 7.72 0.84
N TYR A 99 7.90 7.91 -0.44
CA TYR A 99 6.83 7.18 -1.12
C TYR A 99 7.22 6.88 -2.56
N ASP A 100 6.50 5.95 -3.16
CA ASP A 100 6.51 5.71 -4.60
C ASP A 100 5.07 5.78 -5.15
N LYS A 101 4.95 6.12 -6.43
CA LYS A 101 3.67 6.27 -7.14
C LYS A 101 3.65 5.43 -8.39
N THR A 102 2.51 4.83 -8.67
CA THR A 102 2.34 4.04 -9.87
C THR A 102 0.94 4.19 -10.41
N GLU A 103 0.85 4.58 -11.67
CA GLU A 103 -0.43 4.67 -12.37
C GLU A 103 -0.82 3.28 -12.88
N VAL A 104 -2.06 2.88 -12.62
CA VAL A 104 -2.62 1.60 -13.02
C VAL A 104 -3.85 1.88 -13.88
N LYS A 105 -3.97 1.13 -14.98
CA LYS A 105 -5.15 1.15 -15.85
C LYS A 105 -5.88 -0.16 -15.70
N PHE A 106 -7.17 -0.10 -15.40
CA PHE A 106 -8.03 -1.26 -15.53
C PHE A 106 -8.59 -1.41 -16.95
N LYS A 107 -8.87 -2.65 -17.34
CA LYS A 107 -9.79 -2.95 -18.45
C LYS A 107 -11.22 -2.63 -18.02
N ASP A 108 -12.17 -2.62 -18.95
CA ASP A 108 -13.57 -2.65 -18.58
C ASP A 108 -13.87 -3.99 -17.92
N VAL A 109 -14.22 -3.96 -16.63
CA VAL A 109 -14.56 -5.11 -15.81
C VAL A 109 -16.08 -5.15 -15.68
N SER A 110 -16.67 -6.29 -16.05
CA SER A 110 -18.11 -6.48 -15.94
C SER A 110 -18.58 -6.59 -14.49
N GLU A 111 -19.84 -6.25 -14.24
CA GLU A 111 -20.47 -6.41 -12.92
C GLU A 111 -20.35 -7.85 -12.41
N LYS A 112 -20.49 -8.84 -13.31
CA LYS A 112 -20.31 -10.25 -12.98
C LYS A 112 -18.89 -10.55 -12.49
N GLU A 113 -17.87 -10.10 -13.21
CA GLU A 113 -16.46 -10.27 -12.80
C GLU A 113 -16.18 -9.61 -11.44
N ILE A 114 -16.75 -8.42 -11.19
CA ILE A 114 -16.63 -7.72 -9.91
C ILE A 114 -17.29 -8.54 -8.79
N ASN A 115 -18.52 -8.99 -8.99
CA ASN A 115 -19.26 -9.77 -7.99
C ASN A 115 -18.56 -11.10 -7.67
N ASP A 116 -18.11 -11.82 -8.70
CA ASP A 116 -17.37 -13.07 -8.52
C ASP A 116 -16.06 -12.85 -7.73
N TYR A 117 -15.35 -11.75 -8.03
CA TYR A 117 -14.12 -11.42 -7.31
C TYR A 117 -14.38 -11.00 -5.86
N VAL A 118 -15.41 -10.19 -5.59
CA VAL A 118 -15.81 -9.82 -4.23
C VAL A 118 -16.23 -11.04 -3.42
N ALA A 119 -16.97 -11.98 -4.03
CA ALA A 119 -17.40 -13.22 -3.39
C ALA A 119 -16.21 -14.13 -2.99
N SER A 120 -15.05 -13.98 -3.63
CA SER A 120 -13.83 -14.71 -3.22
C SER A 120 -13.27 -14.28 -1.87
N GLY A 121 -13.64 -13.09 -1.37
CA GLY A 121 -13.08 -12.48 -0.16
C GLY A 121 -11.67 -11.89 -0.34
N GLU A 122 -10.98 -12.18 -1.45
CA GLU A 122 -9.66 -11.63 -1.76
C GLU A 122 -9.58 -10.10 -1.68
N PRO A 123 -10.57 -9.29 -2.13
CA PRO A 123 -10.41 -7.84 -2.11
C PRO A 123 -10.53 -7.18 -0.73
N LEU A 124 -11.05 -7.89 0.29
CA LEU A 124 -11.52 -7.25 1.53
C LEU A 124 -10.41 -6.64 2.39
N ASP A 125 -9.18 -7.15 2.27
CA ASP A 125 -8.02 -6.69 3.02
C ASP A 125 -7.06 -5.79 2.21
N LYS A 126 -7.45 -5.38 1.00
CA LYS A 126 -6.58 -4.67 0.04
C LYS A 126 -7.05 -3.25 -0.23
N ALA A 127 -6.11 -2.31 -0.25
CA ALA A 127 -6.41 -0.93 -0.60
C ALA A 127 -6.97 -0.84 -2.04
N GLY A 128 -8.07 -0.12 -2.22
CA GLY A 128 -8.76 -0.05 -3.52
C GLY A 128 -9.45 -1.35 -3.94
N ALA A 129 -9.60 -2.32 -3.03
CA ALA A 129 -10.33 -3.55 -3.22
C ALA A 129 -9.81 -4.45 -4.35
N TYR A 130 -8.50 -4.47 -4.63
CA TYR A 130 -7.90 -5.46 -5.52
C TYR A 130 -6.44 -5.78 -5.16
N GLY A 131 -5.99 -6.98 -5.54
CA GLY A 131 -4.60 -7.41 -5.44
C GLY A 131 -4.04 -7.79 -6.79
N ILE A 132 -2.99 -7.10 -7.25
CA ILE A 132 -2.41 -7.36 -8.56
C ILE A 132 -1.72 -8.73 -8.69
N GLN A 133 -1.29 -9.33 -7.57
CA GLN A 133 -0.69 -10.68 -7.54
C GLN A 133 -1.74 -11.79 -7.52
N GLY A 134 -2.97 -11.49 -7.12
CA GLY A 134 -4.06 -12.43 -7.01
C GLY A 134 -4.98 -12.39 -8.22
N SER A 135 -6.22 -12.83 -8.02
CA SER A 135 -7.24 -12.89 -9.08
C SER A 135 -7.57 -11.49 -9.61
N GLY A 136 -7.40 -10.44 -8.80
CA GLY A 136 -7.59 -9.05 -9.22
C GLY A 136 -6.58 -8.57 -10.27
N GLY A 137 -5.47 -9.29 -10.47
CA GLY A 137 -4.49 -8.98 -11.52
C GLY A 137 -5.08 -9.03 -12.93
N VAL A 138 -6.12 -9.84 -13.17
CA VAL A 138 -6.78 -9.95 -14.48
C VAL A 138 -7.56 -8.70 -14.89
N PHE A 139 -7.78 -7.76 -13.96
CA PHE A 139 -8.40 -6.46 -14.24
C PHE A 139 -7.40 -5.44 -14.75
N VAL A 140 -6.10 -5.62 -14.47
CA VAL A 140 -5.06 -4.67 -14.84
C VAL A 140 -4.72 -4.79 -16.33
N LYS A 141 -4.97 -3.71 -17.06
CA LYS A 141 -4.61 -3.57 -18.48
C LYS A 141 -3.16 -3.12 -18.67
N SER A 142 -2.70 -2.16 -17.86
CA SER A 142 -1.33 -1.66 -17.92
C SER A 142 -0.92 -0.95 -16.64
N ILE A 143 0.39 -0.84 -16.43
CA ILE A 143 1.00 -0.12 -15.31
C ILE A 143 2.04 0.86 -15.87
N LYS A 144 2.10 2.06 -15.30
CA LYS A 144 3.16 3.04 -15.52
C LYS A 144 3.78 3.42 -14.18
N GLY A 145 4.93 2.81 -13.89
CA GLY A 145 5.62 2.92 -12.60
C GLY A 145 6.14 1.56 -12.14
N CYS A 146 6.29 1.38 -10.83
CA CYS A 146 6.88 0.19 -10.24
C CYS A 146 5.82 -0.87 -9.88
N PHE A 147 5.93 -2.08 -10.44
CA PHE A 147 5.05 -3.20 -10.08
C PHE A 147 5.11 -3.51 -8.57
N SER A 148 6.30 -3.49 -7.95
CA SER A 148 6.43 -3.78 -6.53
C SER A 148 5.74 -2.76 -5.63
N ASN A 149 5.66 -1.50 -6.07
CA ASN A 149 4.85 -0.48 -5.40
C ASN A 149 3.36 -0.85 -5.42
N VAL A 150 2.84 -1.35 -6.55
CA VAL A 150 1.43 -1.80 -6.66
C VAL A 150 1.15 -3.01 -5.77
N VAL A 151 2.15 -3.89 -5.58
CA VAL A 151 2.05 -5.00 -4.62
C VAL A 151 1.95 -4.51 -3.16
N GLY A 152 2.41 -3.29 -2.88
CA GLY A 152 2.38 -2.67 -1.56
C GLY A 152 3.72 -2.62 -0.84
N LEU A 153 4.84 -2.86 -1.55
CA LEU A 153 6.19 -2.61 -1.03
C LEU A 153 7.09 -2.05 -2.15
N PRO A 154 7.43 -0.75 -2.15
CA PRO A 154 8.26 -0.15 -3.20
C PRO A 154 9.72 -0.60 -3.04
N LYS A 155 10.08 -1.74 -3.65
CA LYS A 155 11.38 -2.42 -3.43
C LYS A 155 12.58 -1.60 -3.90
N GLU A 156 12.42 -0.81 -4.97
CA GLU A 156 13.48 0.08 -5.45
C GLU A 156 13.78 1.19 -4.44
N LEU A 157 12.73 1.81 -3.89
CA LEU A 157 12.86 2.81 -2.82
C LEU A 157 13.45 2.20 -1.56
N LEU A 158 13.01 0.99 -1.19
CA LEU A 158 13.55 0.26 -0.03
C LEU A 158 15.04 -0.02 -0.20
N LYS A 159 15.46 -0.51 -1.36
CA LYS A 159 16.88 -0.75 -1.65
C LYS A 159 17.69 0.53 -1.45
N LYS A 160 17.23 1.66 -2.04
CA LYS A 160 17.89 2.95 -1.90
C LYS A 160 18.02 3.38 -0.42
N PHE A 161 16.94 3.26 0.35
CA PHE A 161 16.96 3.63 1.77
C PHE A 161 17.88 2.75 2.60
N LEU A 162 17.92 1.45 2.33
CA LEU A 162 18.83 0.54 3.02
C LEU A 162 20.29 0.89 2.72
N GLU A 163 20.63 1.11 1.45
CA GLU A 163 21.99 1.52 1.04
C GLU A 163 22.41 2.83 1.74
N GLU A 164 21.52 3.84 1.76
CA GLU A 164 21.79 5.13 2.38
C GLU A 164 21.95 5.05 3.92
N LEU A 165 21.27 4.14 4.60
CA LEU A 165 21.39 3.93 6.06
C LEU A 165 22.62 3.10 6.44
N THR A 166 23.04 2.19 5.57
CA THR A 166 24.21 1.34 5.80
C THR A 166 25.53 2.04 5.52
N ASN A 167 25.52 3.02 4.61
CA ASN A 167 26.62 3.97 4.39
C ASN A 167 26.69 5.01 5.52
#